data_AF-A0A9P0DN57-F1
#
_entry.id   AF-A0A9P0DN57-F1
#
_cell.length_a   1.000
_cell.length_b   1.000
_cell.length_c   1.000
_cell.angle_alpha   90.00
_cell.angle_beta   90.00
_cell.angle_gamma   90.00
#
_symmetry.space_group_name_H-M   'P 1'
#
loop_
_entity.id
_entity.type
_entity.pdbx_description
1 polymer ?
#
loop_
_entity_poly.entity_id
_entity_poly.type
_entity_poly.pdbx_seq_one_letter_code
_entity_poly.pdbx_strand_id
1 'polypeptide(L)' 'MAKRYGCPKCQKTYKHQTSLYKHINHECGVVPRFTCHLCNYAGKRKYHLKRHYMCCHKIQMRTVQYQQLV' A
#
# COMPACT_ATOMS: atom_id res chain seq x y z
N MET A 1 13.03 -16.01 23.06
CA MET A 1 11.97 -15.08 22.63
C MET A 1 12.42 -14.37 21.35
N ALA A 2 11.61 -14.34 20.29
CA ALA A 2 11.99 -13.67 19.05
C ALA A 2 11.90 -12.14 19.20
N LYS A 3 13.01 -11.43 18.94
CA LYS A 3 13.03 -9.96 18.92
C LYS A 3 12.07 -9.44 17.85
N ARG A 4 11.10 -8.62 18.24
CA ARG A 4 10.16 -7.94 17.34
C ARG A 4 10.58 -6.49 17.14
N TYR A 5 10.29 -5.95 15.97
CA TYR A 5 10.61 -4.58 15.58
C TYR A 5 9.32 -3.76 15.50
N GLY A 6 9.16 -2.80 16.42
CA GLY A 6 7.97 -1.95 16.52
C GLY A 6 8.09 -0.67 15.70
N CYS A 7 6.97 -0.25 15.09
CA CYS A 7 6.87 1.05 14.45
C CYS A 7 6.61 2.16 15.48
N PRO A 8 7.44 3.23 15.52
CA PRO A 8 7.29 4.30 16.49
C PRO A 8 6.04 5.16 16.25
N LYS A 9 5.46 5.13 15.04
CA LYS A 9 4.34 6.00 14.64
C LYS A 9 2.96 5.35 14.79
N CYS A 10 2.86 4.03 14.62
CA CYS A 10 1.56 3.34 14.60
C CYS A 10 1.55 2.03 15.38
N GLN A 11 2.57 1.79 16.21
CA GLN A 11 2.66 0.69 17.17
C GLN A 11 2.60 -0.75 16.58
N LYS A 12 2.62 -0.90 15.25
CA LYS A 12 2.67 -2.20 14.58
C LYS A 12 4.02 -2.87 14.80
N THR A 13 4.02 -4.17 15.09
CA THR A 13 5.24 -4.96 15.29
C THR A 13 5.49 -5.93 14.15
N TYR A 14 6.76 -6.09 13.79
CA TYR A 14 7.21 -6.96 12.70
C TYR A 14 8.25 -7.96 13.20
N LYS A 15 8.33 -9.13 12.55
CA LYS A 15 9.34 -10.16 12.84
C LYS A 15 10.74 -9.75 12.39
N HIS A 16 10.85 -8.95 11.34
CA HIS A 16 12.12 -8.54 10.74
C HIS A 16 12.26 -7.02 10.65
N GLN A 17 13.48 -6.52 10.81
CA GLN A 17 13.80 -5.08 10.68
C GLN A 17 13.52 -4.56 9.27
N THR A 18 13.78 -5.37 8.24
CA THR A 18 13.50 -5.01 6.84
C THR A 18 12.01 -4.79 6.58
N SER A 19 11.14 -5.59 7.22
CA SER A 19 9.69 -5.41 7.15
C SER A 19 9.25 -4.11 7.83
N LEU A 20 9.82 -3.82 9.01
CA LEU A 20 9.57 -2.55 9.70
C LEU A 20 10.01 -1.36 8.83
N TYR A 21 11.20 -1.41 8.25
CA TYR A 21 11.72 -0.33 7.40
C TYR A 21 10.82 -0.08 6.18
N LYS A 22 10.40 -1.14 5.49
CA LYS A 22 9.44 -1.06 4.37
C LYS A 22 8.11 -0.46 4.81
N HIS A 23 7.64 -0.81 6.01
CA HIS A 23 6.43 -0.24 6.57
C HIS A 23 6.58 1.25 6.84
N ILE A 24 7.64 1.68 7.54
CA ILE A 24 7.88 3.09 7.87
C ILE A 24 7.97 3.95 6.61
N ASN A 25 8.74 3.51 5.60
CA ASN A 25 9.01 4.31 4.42
C ASN A 25 7.82 4.46 3.46
N HIS A 26 6.90 3.49 3.45
CA HIS A 26 5.93 3.41 2.35
C HIS A 26 4.49 3.15 2.79
N GLU A 27 4.26 2.83 4.06
CA GLU A 27 2.93 2.52 4.56
C GLU A 27 2.56 3.42 5.73
N CYS A 28 3.47 3.63 6.67
CA CYS A 28 3.22 4.39 7.88
C CYS A 28 3.18 5.90 7.59
N GLY A 29 2.03 6.53 7.81
CA GLY A 29 1.83 7.95 7.50
C GLY A 29 1.79 8.28 6.00
N VAL A 30 1.82 7.28 5.12
CA VAL A 30 1.64 7.50 3.68
C VAL A 30 0.15 7.53 3.36
N VAL A 31 -0.31 8.70 2.93
CA VAL A 31 -1.68 8.90 2.45
C VAL A 31 -1.85 8.13 1.13
N PRO A 32 -2.95 7.39 0.94
CA PRO A 32 -3.21 6.73 -0.33
C PRO A 32 -3.43 7.78 -1.42
N ARG A 33 -2.54 7.81 -2.41
CA ARG A 33 -2.59 8.78 -3.53
C ARG A 33 -3.19 8.21 -4.80
N PHE A 34 -3.42 6.89 -4.83
CA PHE A 34 -3.90 6.18 -6.00
C PHE A 34 -5.31 5.69 -5.74
N THR A 35 -6.29 6.35 -6.35
CA THR A 35 -7.70 5.99 -6.19
C THR A 35 -8.16 5.11 -7.35
N CYS A 36 -9.09 4.21 -7.07
CA CYS A 36 -9.85 3.52 -8.08
C CYS A 36 -10.95 4.45 -8.60
N HIS A 37 -11.15 4.52 -9.92
CA HIS A 37 -12.26 5.30 -10.50
C HIS A 37 -13.57 4.50 -10.59
N LEU A 38 -13.52 3.19 -10.30
CA LEU A 38 -14.67 2.28 -10.35
C LEU A 38 -15.26 2.02 -8.97
N CYS A 39 -14.52 2.28 -7.88
CA CYS A 39 -14.98 2.07 -6.52
C CYS A 39 -14.22 2.96 -5.54
N ASN A 40 -14.62 2.94 -4.27
CA ASN A 40 -14.03 3.78 -3.21
C ASN A 40 -12.69 3.25 -2.66
N TYR A 41 -12.00 2.38 -3.39
CA TYR A 41 -10.70 1.84 -2.97
C TYR A 41 -9.57 2.84 -3.25
N ALA A 42 -8.71 3.06 -2.24
CA ALA A 42 -7.52 3.88 -2.37
C ALA A 42 -6.27 3.11 -1.91
N GLY A 43 -5.26 3.09 -2.76
CA GLY A 43 -3.97 2.44 -2.53
C GLY A 43 -2.86 3.44 -2.25
N LYS A 44 -1.89 3.02 -1.42
CA LYS A 44 -0.66 3.77 -1.16
C LYS A 44 0.38 3.62 -2.27
N ARG A 45 0.30 2.55 -3.07
CA ARG A 45 1.25 2.26 -4.14
C ARG A 45 0.55 1.76 -5.40
N LYS A 46 1.16 2.01 -6.55
CA LYS A 46 0.68 1.63 -7.88
C LYS A 46 0.36 0.13 -8.00
N TYR A 47 1.25 -0.74 -7.49
CA TYR A 47 1.04 -2.19 -7.59
C TYR A 47 -0.19 -2.67 -6.81
N HIS A 48 -0.52 -2.02 -5.68
CA HIS A 48 -1.71 -2.37 -4.91
C HIS A 48 -2.97 -2.07 -5.71
N LEU A 49 -2.99 -0.93 -6.40
CA LEU A 49 -4.13 -0.55 -7.22
C LEU A 49 -4.25 -1.42 -8.48
N LYS A 50 -3.13 -1.73 -9.15
CA LYS A 50 -3.12 -2.69 -10.27
C LYS A 50 -3.66 -4.06 -9.86
N ARG A 51 -3.20 -4.59 -8.72
CA ARG A 51 -3.73 -5.85 -8.16
C ARG A 51 -5.21 -5.74 -7.83
N HIS A 52 -5.65 -4.62 -7.28
CA HIS A 52 -7.05 -4.36 -6.99
C HIS A 52 -7.90 -4.38 -8.27
N TYR A 53 -7.47 -3.70 -9.36
CA TYR A 53 -8.17 -3.79 -10.65
C TYR A 53 -8.25 -5.21 -11.19
N MET A 54 -7.17 -5.99 -11.10
CA MET A 54 -7.17 -7.38 -11.55
C MET A 54 -8.06 -8.30 -10.71
N CYS A 55 -8.10 -8.10 -9.39
CA CYS A 55 -8.81 -9.01 -8.48
C CYS A 55 -10.28 -8.62 -8.24
N CYS A 56 -10.55 -7.33 -8.11
CA CYS A 56 -11.88 -6.81 -7.80
C CYS A 56 -12.68 -6.49 -9.07
N HIS A 57 -12.02 -5.93 -10.09
CA HIS A 57 -12.68 -5.53 -11.34
C HIS A 57 -12.36 -6.46 -12.53
N LYS A 58 -11.44 -7.42 -12.37
CA LYS A 58 -10.95 -8.30 -13.44
C LYS A 58 -10.38 -7.53 -14.65
N ILE A 59 -9.90 -6.31 -14.41
CA ILE A 59 -9.30 -5.43 -15.43
C ILE A 59 -7.78 -5.56 -15.40
N GLN A 60 -7.21 -5.89 -16.56
CA GLN A 60 -5.76 -5.95 -16.75
C GLN A 60 -5.21 -4.56 -17.07
N MET A 61 -4.71 -3.88 -16.05
CA MET A 61 -4.03 -2.58 -16.18
C MET A 61 -2.67 -2.76 -16.87
N ARG A 62 -2.64 -2.65 -18.21
CA ARG A 62 -1.43 -2.69 -19.06
C ARG A 62 -0.68 -1.36 -19.09
N THR A 63 -1.42 -0.24 -19.08
CA THR A 63 -0.89 1.12 -18.97
C THR A 63 -1.30 1.73 -17.63
N VAL A 64 -0.53 2.71 -17.17
CA VAL A 64 -0.66 3.29 -15.84
C VAL A 64 -1.84 4.28 -15.79
N GLN A 65 -3.08 3.77 -15.81
CA GLN A 65 -4.29 4.59 -15.61
C GLN A 65 -4.76 4.49 -14.17
N TYR A 66 -4.20 5.36 -13.33
CA TYR A 66 -4.75 5.68 -12.02
C TYR A 66 -4.93 7.19 -11.96
N GLN A 67 -5.92 7.65 -11.20
CA GLN A 67 -5.99 9.05 -10.81
C GLN A 67 -5.02 9.23 -9.64
N GLN A 68 -3.97 10.02 -9.88
CA GLN A 68 -3.11 10.50 -8.80
C GLN A 68 -3.78 11.74 -8.23
N LEU A 69 -4.14 11.69 -6.95
CA LEU A 69 -4.60 12.89 -6.25
C LEU A 69 -3.43 13.90 -6.27
N VAL A 70 -3.62 15.00 -7.00
CA VAL A 70 -2.71 16.16 -7.05
C VAL A 70 -2.69 16.87 -5.71
#